data_AF-A0A0S3SZ24-F1
#
_entry.id   AF-A0A0S3SZ24-F1
#
_cell.length_a   1.000
_cell.length_b   1.000
_cell.length_c   1.000
_cell.angle_alpha   90.00
_cell.angle_beta   90.00
_cell.angle_gamma   90.00
#
_symmetry.space_group_name_H-M   'P 1'
#
loop_
_entity.id
_entity.type
_entity.pdbx_description
1 polymer ?
#
loop_
_entity_poly.entity_id
_entity_poly.type
_entity_poly.pdbx_seq_one_letter_code
_entity_poly.pdbx_strand_id
1 'polypeptide(L)'
;MTMFIEPKYYDFFTRNMLPLQHYWPISIRNMCEEIKYAVDWGNSHLHIAEAIGKRGTNYVVENLKMKFVYDYMFHLLNEYAKLMKFKPIIPTEAVETCAESMVCSVRGLKKRLFVESIVTSPSETPPCTIPPPYTPQTLKDFLQKKQNLLNQVKTRTIDINE
;
A
#
# COMPACT_ATOMS: atom_id res chain seq x y z
N MET A 1 1.24 -10.60 15.53
CA MET A 1 0.37 -9.45 15.19
C MET A 1 1.16 -8.38 14.46
N THR A 2 0.65 -7.88 13.33
CA THR A 2 1.26 -6.75 12.59
C THR A 2 0.79 -5.44 13.20
N MET A 3 1.71 -4.55 13.61
CA MET A 3 1.40 -3.21 14.10
C MET A 3 1.65 -2.18 13.01
N PHE A 4 0.80 -1.15 12.93
CA PHE A 4 0.91 -0.10 11.93
C PHE A 4 0.72 1.26 12.60
N ILE A 5 1.78 2.06 12.61
CA ILE A 5 1.77 3.41 13.14
C ILE A 5 1.00 4.29 12.16
N GLU A 6 0.03 5.04 12.67
CA GLU A 6 -0.79 5.97 11.91
C GLU A 6 0.10 6.86 11.04
N PRO A 7 0.05 6.74 9.71
CA PRO A 7 1.01 7.41 8.86
C PRO A 7 0.59 8.88 8.65
N LYS A 8 1.58 9.78 8.64
CA LYS A 8 1.37 11.16 8.17
C LYS A 8 1.21 11.22 6.64
N TYR A 9 1.87 10.30 5.93
CA TYR A 9 1.86 10.19 4.47
C TYR A 9 1.42 8.79 4.07
N TYR A 10 0.39 8.70 3.23
CA TYR A 10 -0.19 7.42 2.81
C TYR A 10 0.49 6.91 1.55
N ASP A 11 0.94 5.65 1.57
CA ASP A 11 1.25 4.91 0.35
C ASP A 11 -0.03 4.48 -0.38
N PHE A 12 0.08 4.27 -1.69
CA PHE A 12 -1.04 3.97 -2.57
C PHE A 12 -1.86 2.74 -2.13
N PHE A 13 -1.21 1.71 -1.56
CA PHE A 13 -1.87 0.48 -1.12
C PHE A 13 -2.45 0.54 0.30
N THR A 14 -1.91 1.39 1.18
CA THR A 14 -2.29 1.45 2.61
C THR A 14 -3.74 1.87 2.83
N ARG A 15 -4.33 2.58 1.85
CA ARG A 15 -5.71 3.07 1.90
C ARG A 15 -6.73 1.93 1.99
N ASN A 16 -6.43 0.80 1.34
CA ASN A 16 -7.30 -0.37 1.29
C ASN A 16 -7.10 -1.32 2.49
N MET A 17 -6.12 -1.07 3.37
CA MET A 17 -5.95 -1.88 4.58
C MET A 17 -6.94 -1.48 5.68
N LEU A 18 -7.50 -2.49 6.36
CA LEU A 18 -8.45 -2.33 7.44
C LEU A 18 -7.79 -2.62 8.82
N PRO A 19 -8.02 -1.76 9.82
CA PRO A 19 -7.59 -2.01 11.20
C PRO A 19 -8.29 -3.26 11.76
N LEU A 20 -7.63 -3.96 12.68
CA LEU A 20 -8.06 -5.23 13.29
C LEU A 20 -8.27 -6.40 12.32
N GLN A 21 -8.25 -6.15 11.00
CA GLN A 21 -8.25 -7.18 9.97
C GLN A 21 -6.84 -7.45 9.48
N HIS A 22 -6.12 -6.41 9.03
CA HIS A 22 -4.78 -6.54 8.45
C HIS A 22 -3.68 -6.05 9.40
N TYR A 23 -4.01 -5.20 10.36
CA TYR A 23 -3.03 -4.62 11.28
C TYR A 23 -3.69 -4.09 12.55
N TRP A 24 -2.87 -3.88 13.57
CA TRP A 24 -3.23 -3.13 14.77
C TRP A 24 -2.80 -1.67 14.66
N PRO A 25 -3.72 -0.68 14.71
CA PRO A 25 -3.38 0.73 14.58
C PRO A 25 -2.69 1.26 15.84
N ILE A 26 -1.66 2.07 15.66
CA ILE A 26 -0.95 2.78 16.74
C ILE A 26 -0.93 4.28 16.44
N SER A 27 -1.45 5.10 17.34
CA SER A 27 -1.40 6.55 17.25
C SER A 27 0.01 7.08 17.50
N ILE A 28 0.38 8.14 16.78
CA ILE A 28 1.64 8.86 16.99
C ILE A 28 1.65 9.58 18.35
N ARG A 29 0.50 9.98 18.89
CA ARG A 29 0.43 10.86 20.09
C ARG A 29 0.89 10.16 21.37
N ASN A 30 0.44 8.91 21.58
CA ASN A 30 0.69 8.13 22.80
C ASN A 30 1.31 6.76 22.46
N MET A 31 2.28 6.77 21.55
CA MET A 31 2.80 5.56 20.90
C MET A 31 3.26 4.47 21.88
N CYS A 32 4.02 4.83 22.92
CA CYS A 32 4.56 3.85 23.88
C CYS A 32 3.44 3.13 24.66
N GLU A 33 2.43 3.88 25.12
CA GLU A 33 1.29 3.33 25.86
C GLU A 33 0.42 2.46 24.96
N GLU A 34 0.19 2.88 23.72
CA GLU A 34 -0.58 2.12 22.75
C GLU A 34 0.13 0.83 22.31
N ILE A 35 1.45 0.87 22.11
CA ILE A 35 2.24 -0.33 21.82
C ILE A 35 2.18 -1.30 23.00
N LYS A 36 2.36 -0.81 24.24
CA LYS A 36 2.26 -1.65 25.43
C LYS A 36 0.87 -2.31 25.50
N TYR A 37 -0.19 -1.53 25.34
CA TYR A 37 -1.55 -2.05 25.32
C TYR A 37 -1.77 -3.10 24.22
N ALA A 38 -1.27 -2.85 23.00
CA ALA A 38 -1.37 -3.78 21.89
C ALA A 38 -0.64 -5.11 22.19
N VAL A 39 0.54 -5.05 22.81
CA VAL A 39 1.30 -6.23 23.23
C VAL A 39 0.56 -7.01 24.32
N ASP A 40 0.10 -6.33 25.37
CA ASP A 40 -0.62 -6.95 26.49
C ASP A 40 -1.95 -7.59 26.01
N TRP A 41 -2.67 -6.91 25.11
CA TRP A 41 -3.88 -7.46 24.48
C TRP A 41 -3.56 -8.65 23.57
N GLY A 42 -2.52 -8.56 22.74
CA GLY A 42 -2.12 -9.65 21.84
C GLY A 42 -1.67 -10.91 22.60
N ASN A 43 -0.99 -10.74 23.73
CA ASN A 43 -0.57 -11.85 24.60
C ASN A 43 -1.77 -12.55 25.27
N SER A 44 -2.86 -11.83 25.54
CA SER A 44 -4.10 -12.42 26.07
C SER A 44 -5.02 -13.00 24.97
N HIS A 45 -4.82 -12.62 23.70
CA HIS A 45 -5.64 -13.05 22.55
C HIS A 45 -4.78 -13.64 21.43
N LEU A 46 -3.99 -14.68 21.74
CA LEU A 46 -2.97 -15.23 20.85
C LEU A 46 -3.51 -15.61 19.46
N HIS A 47 -4.66 -16.31 19.40
CA HIS A 47 -5.25 -16.75 18.14
C HIS A 47 -5.66 -15.57 17.24
N ILE A 48 -6.28 -14.53 17.82
CA ILE A 48 -6.67 -13.32 17.08
C ILE A 48 -5.44 -12.55 16.64
N ALA A 49 -4.45 -12.40 17.53
CA ALA A 49 -3.20 -11.72 17.24
C ALA A 49 -2.41 -12.40 16.10
N GLU A 50 -2.44 -13.72 16.03
CA GLU A 50 -1.90 -14.50 14.92
C GLU A 50 -2.71 -14.29 13.64
N ALA A 51 -4.04 -14.36 13.72
CA ALA A 51 -4.92 -14.18 12.56
C ALA A 51 -4.76 -12.79 11.92
N ILE A 52 -4.66 -11.72 12.72
CA ILE A 52 -4.35 -10.37 12.25
C ILE A 52 -3.00 -10.35 11.52
N GLY A 53 -1.98 -10.97 12.10
CA GLY A 53 -0.65 -11.08 11.50
C GLY A 53 -0.69 -11.78 10.14
N LYS A 54 -1.32 -12.95 10.07
CA LYS A 54 -1.48 -13.73 8.83
C LYS A 54 -2.23 -12.96 7.75
N ARG A 55 -3.37 -12.35 8.10
CA ARG A 55 -4.16 -11.53 7.15
C ARG A 55 -3.38 -10.31 6.64
N GLY A 56 -2.61 -9.65 7.51
CA GLY A 56 -1.72 -8.55 7.11
C GLY A 56 -0.66 -8.99 6.10
N THR A 57 0.03 -10.10 6.39
CA THR A 57 1.04 -10.66 5.48
C THR A 57 0.42 -11.10 4.15
N ASN A 58 -0.68 -11.84 4.19
CA ASN A 58 -1.39 -12.30 2.99
C ASN A 58 -1.84 -11.12 2.14
N TYR A 59 -2.36 -10.05 2.76
CA TYR A 59 -2.75 -8.84 2.05
C TYR A 59 -1.59 -8.27 1.20
N VAL A 60 -0.39 -8.15 1.78
CA VAL A 60 0.79 -7.63 1.07
C VAL A 60 1.22 -8.58 -0.04
N VAL A 61 1.31 -9.88 0.24
CA VAL A 61 1.72 -10.90 -0.74
C VAL A 61 0.74 -10.96 -1.92
N GLU A 62 -0.55 -10.80 -1.67
CA GLU A 62 -1.59 -10.91 -2.68
C GLU A 62 -1.78 -9.60 -3.46
N ASN A 63 -1.80 -8.45 -2.78
CA ASN A 63 -2.22 -7.17 -3.36
C ASN A 63 -1.05 -6.24 -3.71
N LEU A 64 0.17 -6.52 -3.23
CA LEU A 64 1.37 -5.72 -3.51
C LEU A 64 2.40 -6.49 -4.36
N LYS A 65 1.92 -7.33 -5.28
CA LYS A 65 2.77 -7.98 -6.28
C LYS A 65 3.33 -6.94 -7.25
N MET A 66 4.55 -7.14 -7.74
CA MET A 66 5.18 -6.25 -8.73
C MET A 66 4.29 -5.99 -9.95
N LYS A 67 3.55 -7.01 -10.41
CA LYS A 67 2.53 -6.86 -11.46
C LYS A 67 1.53 -5.73 -11.16
N PHE A 68 0.95 -5.72 -9.96
CA PHE A 68 -0.03 -4.70 -9.56
C PHE A 68 0.60 -3.33 -9.32
N VAL A 69 1.87 -3.28 -8.91
CA VAL A 69 2.62 -2.01 -8.82
C VAL A 69 2.78 -1.41 -10.22
N TYR A 70 3.23 -2.19 -11.20
CA TYR A 70 3.37 -1.72 -12.58
C TYR A 70 2.02 -1.34 -13.20
N ASP A 71 0.98 -2.16 -13.03
CA ASP A 71 -0.37 -1.85 -13.52
C ASP A 71 -0.89 -0.53 -12.92
N TYR A 72 -0.71 -0.31 -11.62
CA TYR A 72 -1.12 0.92 -10.94
C TYR A 72 -0.36 2.15 -11.47
N MET A 73 0.97 2.07 -11.60
CA MET A 73 1.79 3.19 -12.09
C MET A 73 1.45 3.54 -13.55
N PHE A 74 1.29 2.52 -14.40
CA PHE A 74 0.89 2.73 -15.79
C PHE A 74 -0.47 3.41 -15.88
N HIS A 75 -1.46 2.92 -15.13
CA HIS A 75 -2.79 3.53 -15.11
C HIS A 75 -2.76 4.97 -14.59
N LEU A 76 -2.05 5.24 -13.51
CA LEU A 76 -1.92 6.58 -12.94
C LEU A 76 -1.36 7.57 -13.98
N LEU A 77 -0.27 7.21 -14.65
CA LEU A 77 0.34 8.04 -15.67
C LEU A 77 -0.57 8.22 -16.89
N ASN A 78 -1.26 7.15 -17.31
CA ASN A 78 -2.18 7.19 -18.44
C ASN A 78 -3.41 8.08 -18.18
N GLU A 79 -4.06 7.95 -17.02
CA GLU A 79 -5.20 8.81 -16.65
C GLU A 79 -4.76 10.26 -16.44
N TYR A 80 -3.60 10.49 -15.82
CA TYR A 80 -3.05 11.84 -15.67
C TYR A 80 -2.76 12.48 -17.03
N ALA A 81 -2.23 11.72 -18.00
CA ALA A 81 -1.94 12.22 -19.33
C ALA A 81 -3.19 12.73 -20.07
N LYS A 82 -4.36 12.13 -19.83
CA LYS A 82 -5.64 12.60 -20.39
C LYS A 82 -6.07 13.98 -19.87
N LEU A 83 -5.55 14.42 -18.73
CA LEU A 83 -5.83 15.74 -18.16
C LEU A 83 -4.99 16.85 -18.81
N MET A 84 -3.96 16.51 -19.61
CA MET A 84 -3.10 17.48 -20.26
C MET A 84 -3.89 18.32 -21.27
N LYS A 85 -3.81 19.64 -21.14
CA LYS A 85 -4.47 20.62 -22.02
C LYS A 85 -3.53 21.17 -23.11
N PHE A 86 -2.36 20.57 -23.28
CA PHE A 86 -1.34 21.00 -24.22
C PHE A 86 -0.65 19.78 -24.84
N LYS A 87 0.00 19.98 -25.99
CA LYS A 87 0.84 18.96 -26.63
C LYS A 87 2.23 19.03 -26.02
N PRO A 88 2.73 17.96 -25.37
CA PRO A 88 4.08 17.94 -24.82
C PRO A 88 5.14 18.15 -25.91
N ILE A 89 6.19 18.91 -25.60
CA ILE A 89 7.36 19.14 -26.46
C ILE A 89 8.60 18.78 -25.63
N ILE A 90 9.57 18.11 -26.23
CA ILE A 90 10.82 17.74 -25.57
C ILE A 90 11.64 19.02 -25.34
N PRO A 91 11.99 19.35 -24.08
CA PRO A 91 12.85 20.51 -23.78
C PRO A 91 14.25 20.35 -24.39
N THR A 92 14.89 21.45 -24.79
CA THR A 92 16.21 21.44 -25.43
C THR A 92 17.31 20.87 -24.54
N GLU A 93 17.16 21.00 -23.21
CA GLU A 93 18.11 20.50 -22.20
C GLU A 93 17.74 19.10 -21.68
N ALA A 94 16.70 18.46 -22.22
CA ALA A 94 16.29 17.15 -21.78
C ALA A 94 17.35 16.10 -22.14
N VAL A 95 17.74 15.30 -21.14
CA VAL A 95 18.64 14.16 -21.32
C VAL A 95 17.79 12.89 -21.36
N GLU A 96 17.92 12.13 -22.44
CA GLU A 96 17.25 10.84 -22.56
C GLU A 96 17.70 9.90 -21.44
N THR A 97 16.73 9.26 -20.79
CA THR A 97 16.98 8.26 -19.75
C THR A 97 16.43 6.92 -20.22
N CYS A 98 17.30 5.91 -20.34
CA CYS A 98 16.95 4.51 -20.55
C CYS A 98 17.16 3.67 -19.28
N ALA A 99 16.59 2.47 -19.23
CA ALA A 99 16.72 1.57 -18.07
C ALA A 99 18.21 1.30 -17.72
N GLU A 100 19.04 1.13 -18.74
CA GLU A 100 20.48 0.90 -18.61
C GLU A 100 21.19 2.12 -18.02
N SER A 101 20.83 3.33 -18.47
CA SER A 101 21.41 4.57 -17.96
C SER A 101 21.12 4.81 -16.48
N MET A 102 19.95 4.35 -15.99
CA MET A 102 19.60 4.41 -14.56
C MET A 102 20.48 3.49 -13.71
N VAL A 103 20.98 2.39 -14.27
CA VAL A 103 21.84 1.42 -13.56
C VAL A 103 23.30 1.87 -13.53
N CYS A 104 23.77 2.60 -14.56
CA CYS A 104 25.16 2.98 -14.74
C CYS A 104 25.77 3.77 -13.56
N SER A 105 24.99 4.67 -12.95
CA SER A 105 25.45 5.53 -11.85
C SER A 105 25.37 4.85 -10.48
N VAL A 106 24.71 3.69 -10.38
CA VAL A 106 24.39 3.02 -9.12
C VAL A 106 25.40 1.89 -8.85
N ARG A 107 25.79 1.70 -7.58
CA ARG A 107 26.77 0.68 -7.14
C ARG A 107 26.20 -0.24 -6.06
N GLY A 108 26.88 -1.36 -5.83
CA GLY A 108 26.57 -2.29 -4.73
C GLY A 108 25.21 -2.99 -4.88
N LEU A 109 24.53 -3.20 -3.75
CA LEU A 109 23.24 -3.91 -3.70
C LEU A 109 22.17 -3.24 -4.57
N LYS A 110 22.13 -1.90 -4.60
CA LYS A 110 21.17 -1.17 -5.44
C LYS A 110 21.36 -1.53 -6.91
N LYS A 111 22.61 -1.56 -7.41
CA LYS A 111 22.89 -1.94 -8.81
C LYS A 111 22.33 -3.32 -9.13
N ARG A 112 22.53 -4.29 -8.23
CA ARG A 112 22.03 -5.66 -8.40
C ARG A 112 20.51 -5.69 -8.51
N LEU A 113 19.81 -5.06 -7.58
CA LEU A 113 18.34 -4.99 -7.57
C LEU A 113 17.79 -4.28 -8.81
N PHE A 114 18.43 -3.20 -9.25
CA PHE A 114 18.05 -2.52 -10.49
C PHE A 114 18.17 -3.45 -11.69
N VAL A 115 19.31 -4.13 -11.86
CA VAL A 115 19.53 -5.10 -12.95
C VAL A 115 18.50 -6.23 -12.92
N GLU A 116 18.22 -6.80 -11.74
CA GLU A 116 17.22 -7.86 -11.57
C GLU A 116 15.79 -7.38 -11.88
N SER A 117 15.53 -6.08 -11.77
CA SER A 117 14.23 -5.47 -12.07
C SER A 117 14.06 -4.95 -13.50
N ILE A 118 15.12 -4.98 -14.34
CA ILE A 118 15.04 -4.52 -15.73
C ILE A 118 14.06 -5.40 -16.51
N VAL A 119 13.07 -4.75 -17.12
CA VAL A 119 12.14 -5.41 -18.03
C VAL A 119 12.83 -5.59 -19.38
N THR A 120 13.03 -6.84 -19.81
CA THR A 120 13.74 -7.18 -21.06
C THR A 120 12.83 -7.23 -22.29
N SER A 121 11.53 -7.43 -22.08
CA SER A 121 10.54 -7.45 -23.15
C SER A 121 9.21 -6.86 -22.67
N PRO A 122 8.40 -6.27 -23.58
CA PRO A 122 7.05 -5.85 -23.26
C PRO A 122 6.21 -7.02 -22.75
N SER A 123 5.23 -6.74 -21.90
CA SER A 123 4.22 -7.72 -21.51
C SER A 123 3.41 -8.17 -22.74
N GLU A 124 3.29 -9.48 -22.94
CA GLU A 124 2.45 -10.07 -23.99
C GLU A 124 0.94 -9.92 -23.68
N THR A 125 0.60 -9.73 -22.41
CA THR A 125 -0.76 -9.44 -21.99
C THR A 125 -0.96 -7.93 -21.84
N PRO A 126 -2.11 -7.37 -22.25
CA PRO A 126 -2.42 -5.97 -21.96
C PRO A 126 -2.39 -5.74 -20.44
N PRO A 127 -2.07 -4.51 -19.99
CA PRO A 127 -2.12 -4.17 -18.57
C PRO A 127 -3.48 -4.55 -18.01
N CYS A 128 -3.51 -5.12 -16.79
CA CYS A 128 -4.75 -5.61 -16.22
C CYS A 128 -5.80 -4.50 -16.16
N THR A 129 -7.05 -4.83 -16.49
CA THR A 129 -8.16 -3.91 -16.31
C THR A 129 -8.30 -3.63 -14.82
N ILE A 130 -7.94 -2.41 -14.41
CA ILE A 130 -8.16 -1.96 -13.04
C ILE A 130 -9.66 -2.04 -12.75
N PRO A 131 -10.06 -2.59 -11.60
CA PRO A 131 -11.47 -2.69 -11.25
C PRO A 131 -12.09 -1.29 -11.28
N PRO A 132 -13.38 -1.19 -11.66
CA PRO A 132 -14.05 0.09 -11.70
C PRO A 132 -13.98 0.78 -10.34
N PRO A 133 -13.98 2.13 -10.31
CA PRO A 133 -13.97 2.85 -9.05
C PRO A 133 -15.18 2.47 -8.20
N TYR A 134 -15.01 2.56 -6.88
CA TYR A 134 -16.13 2.35 -5.97
C TYR A 134 -17.26 3.32 -6.29
N THR A 135 -18.50 2.82 -6.20
CA THR A 135 -19.65 3.70 -6.18
C THR A 135 -19.56 4.61 -4.94
N PRO A 136 -20.14 5.82 -4.98
CA PRO A 136 -20.13 6.72 -3.82
C PRO A 136 -20.63 6.05 -2.54
N GLN A 137 -21.63 5.18 -2.65
CA GLN A 137 -22.18 4.44 -1.51
C GLN A 137 -21.19 3.40 -0.97
N THR A 138 -20.64 2.54 -1.84
CA THR A 138 -19.64 1.54 -1.45
C THR A 138 -18.41 2.18 -0.81
N LEU A 139 -17.96 3.32 -1.34
CA LEU A 139 -16.84 4.07 -0.76
C LEU A 139 -17.17 4.61 0.63
N LYS A 140 -18.36 5.19 0.79
CA LYS A 140 -18.83 5.69 2.09
C LYS A 140 -18.90 4.57 3.12
N ASP A 141 -19.46 3.42 2.76
CA ASP A 141 -19.59 2.26 3.64
C ASP A 141 -18.22 1.71 4.05
N PHE A 142 -17.28 1.65 3.10
CA PHE A 142 -15.90 1.24 3.37
C PHE A 142 -15.20 2.19 4.36
N LEU A 143 -15.30 3.50 4.14
CA LEU A 143 -14.70 4.51 5.01
C LEU A 143 -15.32 4.49 6.40
N GLN A 144 -16.64 4.33 6.49
CA GLN A 144 -17.34 4.22 7.77
C GLN A 144 -16.92 2.96 8.52
N LYS A 145 -16.85 1.81 7.85
CA LYS A 145 -16.33 0.57 8.45
C LYS A 145 -14.91 0.75 8.99
N LYS A 146 -14.03 1.37 8.21
CA LYS A 146 -12.64 1.65 8.61
C LYS A 146 -12.60 2.55 9.85
N GLN A 147 -13.40 3.60 9.89
CA GLN A 147 -13.49 4.51 11.04
C GLN A 147 -14.02 3.80 12.30
N ASN A 148 -15.04 2.95 12.16
CA ASN A 148 -15.60 2.19 13.27
C ASN A 148 -14.56 1.26 13.89
N LEU A 149 -13.77 0.55 13.07
CA LEU A 149 -12.69 -0.32 13.53
C LEU A 149 -11.58 0.46 14.23
N LEU A 150 -11.21 1.64 13.71
CA LEU A 150 -10.26 2.53 14.40
C LEU A 150 -10.80 2.98 15.77
N ASN A 151 -12.08 3.34 15.83
CA ASN A 151 -12.71 3.79 17.06
C ASN A 151 -12.72 2.69 18.12
N GLN A 152 -13.00 1.43 17.77
CA GLN A 152 -12.94 0.31 18.72
C GLN A 152 -11.58 0.20 19.43
N VAL A 153 -10.48 0.41 18.70
CA VAL A 153 -9.13 0.40 19.30
C VAL A 153 -8.92 1.61 20.21
N LYS A 154 -9.35 2.80 19.77
CA LYS A 154 -9.24 4.04 20.57
C LYS A 154 -10.03 3.97 21.88
N THR A 155 -11.23 3.39 21.85
CA THR A 155 -12.09 3.24 23.04
C THR A 155 -11.80 1.96 23.81
N ARG A 156 -10.88 1.11 23.35
CA ARG A 156 -10.55 -0.20 23.94
C ARG A 156 -11.76 -1.13 24.04
N THR A 157 -12.75 -0.96 23.17
CA THR A 157 -13.96 -1.79 23.06
C THR A 157 -13.84 -2.70 21.84
N ILE A 158 -12.86 -3.61 21.90
CA ILE A 158 -12.53 -4.49 20.77
C ILE A 158 -13.53 -5.64 20.76
N ASP A 159 -14.34 -5.71 19.71
CA ASP A 159 -15.27 -6.81 19.47
C ASP A 159 -14.86 -7.47 18.14
N ILE A 160 -14.06 -8.53 18.25
CA ILE A 160 -13.65 -9.35 17.12
C ILE A 160 -14.38 -10.68 17.30
N ASN A 161 -15.56 -10.78 16.72
CA ASN A 161 -16.25 -12.05 16.55
C ASN A 161 -15.35 -12.99 15.71
N GLU A 162 -15.11 -14.20 16.20
CA GLU A 162 -14.38 -15.27 15.50
C GLU A 162 -15.08 -15.71 14.21
#